data_AF-A0A8B6LNG4-F1
#
_entry.id   AF-A0A8B6LNG4-F1
#
_cell.length_a   1.000
_cell.length_b   1.000
_cell.length_c   1.000
_cell.angle_alpha   90.00
_cell.angle_beta   90.00
_cell.angle_gamma   90.00
#
_symmetry.space_group_name_H-M   'P 1'
#
loop_
_entity.id
_entity.type
_entity.pdbx_description
1 polymer ?
#
loop_
_entity_poly.entity_id
_entity_poly.type
_entity_poly.pdbx_seq_one_letter_code
_entity_poly.pdbx_strand_id
1 'polypeptide(L)'
;MLGRFDDMQRHALNSFVHGGIHALRRHQDGFPVQLVQQLIECSNGLVTISTMMLAILTSDRLLATRMNRVHVSFEDCLTPILPSY
;
A
#
# COMPACT_ATOMS: atom_id res chain seq x y z
N MET A 1 19.90 28.20 5.99
CA MET A 1 19.23 26.88 6.02
C MET A 1 18.24 26.70 4.88
N LEU A 2 17.30 27.63 4.62
CA LEU A 2 16.32 27.46 3.53
C LEU A 2 16.92 27.35 2.12
N GLY A 3 17.97 28.11 1.77
CA GLY A 3 18.58 28.02 0.43
C GLY A 3 19.15 26.63 0.10
N ARG A 4 19.80 25.97 1.07
CA ARG A 4 20.28 24.58 0.91
C ARG A 4 19.13 23.56 0.86
N PHE A 5 18.03 23.82 1.57
CA PHE A 5 16.84 22.97 1.51
C PHE A 5 16.20 23.07 0.12
N ASP A 6 16.06 24.27 -0.45
CA ASP A 6 15.56 24.45 -1.81
C ASP A 6 16.47 23.77 -2.83
N ASP A 7 17.79 24.00 -2.79
CA ASP A 7 18.73 23.40 -3.74
C ASP A 7 18.70 21.85 -3.73
N MET A 8 18.54 21.23 -2.56
CA MET A 8 18.49 19.77 -2.44
C MET A 8 17.12 19.18 -2.73
N GLN A 9 16.05 19.81 -2.24
CA GLN A 9 14.71 19.23 -2.28
C GLN A 9 13.96 19.62 -3.54
N ARG A 10 14.26 20.75 -4.18
CA ARG A 10 13.52 21.23 -5.35
C ARG A 10 13.56 20.24 -6.52
N HIS A 11 14.67 19.54 -6.76
CA HIS A 11 14.74 18.51 -7.80
C HIS A 11 13.96 17.22 -7.45
N ALA A 12 13.96 16.83 -6.17
CA ALA A 12 13.17 15.71 -5.67
C ALA A 12 11.66 16.02 -5.70
N LEU A 13 11.29 17.28 -5.40
CA LEU A 13 9.92 17.77 -5.33
C LEU A 13 9.33 18.15 -6.70
N ASN A 14 10.15 18.51 -7.71
CA ASN A 14 9.72 18.75 -9.10
C ASN A 14 9.63 17.44 -9.91
N SER A 15 8.95 16.45 -9.37
CA SER A 15 9.17 15.03 -9.66
C SER A 15 8.56 14.48 -10.97
N PHE A 16 8.83 15.13 -12.10
CA PHE A 16 8.75 14.42 -13.41
C PHE A 16 9.61 13.14 -13.39
N VAL A 17 10.64 13.08 -12.53
CA VAL A 17 11.52 11.94 -12.30
C VAL A 17 10.94 10.90 -11.32
N HIS A 18 10.24 11.30 -10.25
CA HIS A 18 9.78 10.36 -9.21
C HIS A 18 8.37 9.80 -9.49
N GLY A 19 7.48 10.60 -10.09
CA GLY A 19 6.16 10.13 -10.55
C GLY A 19 6.11 9.81 -12.04
N GLY A 20 6.78 10.60 -12.88
CA GLY A 20 6.63 10.54 -14.34
C GLY A 20 7.48 9.46 -15.04
N ILE A 21 8.78 9.41 -14.79
CA ILE A 21 9.69 8.46 -15.48
C ILE A 21 9.30 7.01 -15.21
N HIS A 22 8.98 6.66 -13.96
CA HIS A 22 8.57 5.30 -13.63
C HIS A 22 7.21 4.97 -14.27
N ALA A 23 6.25 5.91 -14.32
CA ALA A 23 4.97 5.69 -14.98
C ALA A 23 5.15 5.51 -16.50
N LEU A 24 5.96 6.35 -17.15
CA LEU A 24 6.25 6.28 -18.58
C LEU A 24 7.00 5.00 -18.94
N ARG A 25 8.04 4.62 -18.19
CA ARG A 25 8.75 3.34 -18.39
C ARG A 25 7.83 2.15 -18.17
N ARG A 26 6.97 2.16 -17.15
CA ARG A 26 6.01 1.06 -16.93
C ARG A 26 4.96 0.97 -18.03
N HIS A 27 4.59 2.08 -18.66
CA HIS A 27 3.70 2.08 -19.81
C HIS A 27 4.35 1.41 -21.03
N GLN A 28 5.65 1.62 -21.23
CA GLN A 28 6.41 1.05 -22.35
C GLN A 28 6.85 -0.41 -22.09
N ASP A 29 7.42 -0.68 -20.92
CA ASP A 29 8.13 -1.91 -20.58
C ASP A 29 7.26 -2.88 -19.74
N GLY A 30 6.08 -2.44 -19.31
CA GLY A 30 5.22 -3.15 -18.36
C GLY A 30 5.66 -3.00 -16.91
N PHE A 31 4.92 -3.65 -16.01
CA PHE A 31 5.21 -3.64 -14.57
C PHE A 31 5.99 -4.89 -14.18
N PRO A 32 7.05 -4.79 -13.36
CA PRO A 32 7.66 -5.95 -12.74
C PRO A 32 6.61 -6.76 -11.96
N VAL A 33 6.61 -8.09 -12.12
CA VAL A 33 5.61 -8.97 -11.49
C VAL A 33 5.55 -8.76 -9.97
N GLN A 34 6.72 -8.63 -9.33
CA GLN A 34 6.84 -8.40 -7.90
C GLN A 34 6.16 -7.10 -7.47
N LEU A 35 6.26 -6.05 -8.28
CA LEU A 35 5.62 -4.76 -7.99
C LEU A 35 4.09 -4.87 -8.10
N VAL A 36 3.58 -5.57 -9.11
CA VAL A 36 2.14 -5.81 -9.27
C VAL A 36 1.60 -6.62 -8.10
N GLN A 37 2.32 -7.69 -7.72
CA GLN A 37 1.96 -8.53 -6.59
C GLN A 37 1.91 -7.72 -5.28
N GLN A 38 2.96 -6.94 -4.99
CA GLN A 38 3.00 -6.06 -3.82
C GLN A 38 1.84 -5.05 -3.82
N LEU A 39 1.53 -4.47 -4.99
CA LEU A 39 0.43 -3.51 -5.12
C LEU A 39 -0.93 -4.15 -4.79
N ILE A 40 -1.17 -5.37 -5.28
CA ILE A 40 -2.39 -6.12 -5.01
C ILE A 40 -2.48 -6.48 -3.53
N GLU A 41 -1.41 -7.04 -2.95
CA GLU A 41 -1.35 -7.40 -1.53
C GLU A 41 -1.61 -6.18 -0.62
N CYS A 42 -0.99 -5.04 -0.93
CA CYS A 42 -1.21 -3.79 -0.19
C CYS A 42 -2.65 -3.28 -0.34
N SER A 43 -3.22 -3.36 -1.54
CA SER A 43 -4.62 -2.99 -1.79
C SER A 43 -5.58 -3.85 -0.97
N ASN A 44 -5.37 -5.17 -0.93
CA ASN A 44 -6.15 -6.09 -0.12
C ASN A 44 -6.01 -5.79 1.39
N GLY A 45 -4.79 -5.44 1.83
CA GLY A 45 -4.53 -5.00 3.21
C GLY A 45 -5.34 -3.75 3.57
N LEU A 46 -5.35 -2.72 2.72
CA LEU A 46 -6.12 -1.49 2.93
C LEU A 46 -7.62 -1.74 2.99
N VAL A 47 -8.16 -2.57 2.10
CA VAL A 47 -9.57 -2.97 2.13
C VAL A 47 -9.88 -3.71 3.44
N THR A 48 -9.03 -4.65 3.84
CA THR A 48 -9.22 -5.43 5.08
C THR A 48 -9.26 -4.53 6.30
N ILE A 49 -8.34 -3.56 6.42
CA ILE A 49 -8.31 -2.58 7.52
C ILE A 49 -9.58 -1.72 7.49
N SER A 50 -9.97 -1.23 6.31
CA SER A 50 -11.16 -0.39 6.15
C SER A 50 -12.44 -1.13 6.53
N THR A 51 -12.57 -2.39 6.14
CA THR A 51 -13.73 -3.21 6.48
C THR A 51 -13.74 -3.62 7.95
N MET A 52 -12.56 -3.88 8.55
CA MET A 52 -12.47 -4.10 10.00
C MET A 52 -12.91 -2.84 10.78
N MET A 53 -12.48 -1.66 10.34
CA MET A 53 -12.93 -0.39 10.92
C MET A 53 -14.46 -0.23 10.80
N LEU A 54 -15.03 -0.53 9.63
CA LEU A 54 -16.48 -0.50 9.43
C LEU A 54 -17.20 -1.49 10.35
N ALA A 55 -16.70 -2.71 10.48
CA ALA A 55 -17.27 -3.72 11.38
C ALA A 55 -17.25 -3.25 12.85
N ILE A 56 -16.16 -2.62 13.30
CA ILE A 56 -16.07 -2.04 14.65
C ILE A 56 -17.13 -0.93 14.83
N LEU A 57 -17.31 -0.06 13.85
CA LEU A 57 -18.29 1.05 13.92
C LEU A 57 -19.74 0.57 14.02
N THR A 58 -20.06 -0.62 13.51
CA THR A 58 -21.41 -1.22 13.68
C THR A 58 -21.70 -1.65 15.12
N SER A 59 -20.68 -1.76 15.98
CA SER A 59 -20.77 -2.40 17.30
C SER A 59 -21.25 -3.86 17.29
N ASP A 60 -21.34 -4.52 16.13
CA ASP A 60 -21.65 -5.93 15.99
C ASP A 60 -20.39 -6.78 16.17
N ARG A 61 -20.31 -7.46 17.32
CA ARG A 61 -19.19 -8.35 17.66
C ARG A 61 -19.06 -9.53 16.69
N LEU A 62 -20.16 -10.03 16.13
CA LEU A 62 -20.11 -11.13 15.16
C LEU A 62 -19.40 -10.70 13.88
N LEU A 63 -19.67 -9.48 13.39
CA LEU A 63 -18.99 -8.92 12.22
C LEU A 63 -17.50 -8.72 12.47
N ALA A 64 -17.12 -8.15 13.62
CA ALA A 64 -15.71 -7.97 13.98
C ALA A 64 -14.97 -9.32 14.11
N THR A 65 -15.61 -10.34 14.71
CA THR A 65 -15.03 -11.70 14.79
C THR A 65 -14.89 -12.35 13.41
N ARG A 66 -15.85 -12.16 12.50
CA ARG A 66 -15.73 -12.65 11.13
C ARG A 66 -14.60 -11.96 10.37
N MET A 67 -14.50 -10.64 10.49
CA MET A 67 -13.41 -9.87 9.87
C MET A 67 -12.03 -10.28 10.39
N ASN A 68 -11.92 -10.61 11.68
CA ASN A 68 -10.69 -11.18 12.23
C ASN A 68 -10.27 -12.52 11.61
N ARG A 69 -11.11 -13.23 10.84
CA ARG A 69 -10.68 -14.46 10.16
C ARG A 69 -10.15 -14.19 8.74
N VAL A 70 -10.45 -13.03 8.17
CA VAL A 70 -10.08 -12.67 6.80
C VAL A 70 -8.56 -12.69 6.61
N HIS A 71 -7.78 -12.22 7.58
CA HIS A 71 -6.32 -12.21 7.46
C HIS A 71 -5.69 -13.61 7.38
N VAL A 72 -6.33 -14.62 7.98
CA VAL A 72 -5.88 -16.03 7.89
C VAL A 72 -6.40 -16.68 6.62
N SER A 73 -7.67 -16.44 6.28
CA SER A 73 -8.31 -17.05 5.10
C SER A 73 -7.73 -16.58 3.76
N PHE A 74 -7.07 -15.43 3.74
CA PHE A 74 -6.52 -14.80 2.53
C PHE A 74 -5.04 -14.42 2.72
N GLU A 75 -4.31 -15.19 3.52
CA GLU A 75 -2.88 -14.92 3.82
C GLU A 75 -1.99 -14.91 2.57
N ASP A 76 -2.39 -15.62 1.52
CA ASP A 76 -1.69 -15.76 0.25
C ASP A 76 -1.75 -14.50 -0.63
N CYS A 77 -2.67 -13.59 -0.34
CA CYS A 77 -2.89 -12.37 -1.12
C CYS A 77 -3.01 -11.11 -0.26
N LEU A 78 -2.59 -11.19 1.01
CA LEU A 78 -2.46 -10.06 1.91
C LEU A 78 -0.98 -9.77 2.17
N THR A 79 -0.67 -8.52 2.49
CA THR A 79 0.70 -8.16 2.87
C THR A 79 1.13 -9.02 4.07
N PRO A 80 2.24 -9.77 3.96
CA PRO A 80 2.69 -10.63 5.04
C PRO A 80 3.02 -9.79 6.27
N ILE A 81 2.62 -10.29 7.44
CA ILE A 81 3.03 -9.70 8.71
C ILE A 81 4.54 -9.87 8.79
N LEU A 82 5.29 -8.78 8.67
CA LEU A 82 6.74 -8.80 8.78
C LEU A 82 7.13 -9.47 10.10
N PRO A 83 8.08 -10.43 10.11
CA PRO A 83 8.64 -10.94 11.36
C PRO A 83 9.17 -9.76 12.16
N SER A 84 8.82 -9.67 13.44
CA SER A 84 9.37 -8.68 14.34
C SER A 84 10.88 -8.93 14.46
N TYR A 85 11.70 -8.04 13.91
CA TYR A 85 13.15 -8.01 14.13
C TYR A 85 13.47 -7.39 15.49
#